data_AF-A0AAD2MEQ1-F1
#
_entry.id   AF-A0AAD2MEQ1-F1
#
_cell.length_a   1.000
_cell.length_b   1.000
_cell.length_c   1.000
_cell.angle_alpha   90.00
_cell.angle_beta   90.00
_cell.angle_gamma   90.00
#
_symmetry.space_group_name_H-M   'P 1'
#
loop_
_entity.id
_entity.type
_entity.pdbx_description
1 polymer ?
#
loop_
_entity_poly.entity_id
_entity_poly.type
_entity_poly.pdbx_seq_one_letter_code
_entity_poly.pdbx_strand_id
1 'polypeptide(L)'
;FNYLKLNPIKSIKGQNVEKEAIISDKVLNIIVPNSKKGLEKDIKNTFLDYFYFQKVEVANIYNKALDLPAVALSKEDLSVNIIYAENNQDYFSYDSNTGDFRTGNITDPIAIVYTGNIDSSSIGAHVTSSVYFIDKSNGDAFNAILPLISNSNAREITHVRSVYQEVSSEITTLKWQIYQQLIGTIILALCLCSFMVLLVLSYYGENLYKQLIYHVFGYSFWKSSKWFSISNLFVSVFSGILIFILSKEPVALYFSVVILIIELCAIYFIKEKAIYKDFKAILKGEKYD
;
A
#
# COMPACT_ATOMS: atom_id res chain seq x y z
N PHE A 1 31.76 -9.58 1.48
CA PHE A 1 30.32 -9.78 1.30
C PHE A 1 29.56 -9.24 2.51
N ASN A 2 29.02 -8.02 2.47
CA ASN A 2 28.46 -7.38 3.67
C ASN A 2 27.04 -7.88 4.03
N TYR A 3 26.18 -8.08 3.03
CA TYR A 3 24.83 -8.62 3.24
C TYR A 3 24.84 -10.01 3.89
N LEU A 4 25.58 -10.96 3.32
CA LEU A 4 25.63 -12.36 3.78
C LEU A 4 26.27 -12.54 5.18
N LYS A 5 26.97 -11.52 5.69
CA LYS A 5 27.48 -11.51 7.08
C LYS A 5 26.39 -11.15 8.08
N LEU A 6 25.47 -10.28 7.70
CA LEU A 6 24.34 -9.85 8.52
C LEU A 6 23.17 -10.84 8.39
N ASN A 7 22.95 -11.33 7.18
CA ASN A 7 21.90 -12.28 6.80
C ASN A 7 22.57 -13.58 6.32
N PRO A 8 23.07 -14.43 7.24
CA PRO A 8 23.79 -15.64 6.88
C PRO A 8 22.86 -16.65 6.22
N ILE A 9 23.26 -17.12 5.04
CA ILE A 9 22.60 -18.20 4.31
C ILE A 9 23.48 -19.43 4.35
N LYS A 10 22.87 -20.57 4.67
CA LYS A 10 23.53 -21.88 4.70
C LYS A 10 23.46 -22.57 3.34
N SER A 11 24.59 -23.14 2.94
CA SER A 11 24.63 -24.06 1.81
C SER A 11 24.19 -25.46 2.22
N ILE A 12 23.90 -26.31 1.23
CA ILE A 12 23.62 -27.74 1.44
C ILE A 12 24.76 -28.50 2.14
N LYS A 13 25.96 -27.90 2.25
CA LYS A 13 27.12 -28.45 2.97
C LYS A 13 27.14 -28.02 4.45
N GLY A 14 26.13 -27.28 4.92
CA GLY A 14 26.02 -26.77 6.28
C GLY A 14 26.94 -25.59 6.61
N GLN A 15 27.62 -25.02 5.62
CA GLN A 15 28.50 -23.86 5.78
C GLN A 15 27.87 -22.60 5.16
N ASN A 16 28.34 -21.42 5.55
CA ASN A 16 27.84 -20.18 4.97
C ASN A 16 28.21 -20.07 3.49
N VAL A 17 27.25 -19.69 2.65
CA VAL A 17 27.45 -19.53 1.20
C VAL A 17 28.54 -18.52 0.84
N GLU A 18 28.83 -17.55 1.72
CA GLU A 18 29.96 -16.61 1.58
C GLU A 18 31.29 -17.34 1.34
N LYS A 19 31.51 -18.50 1.98
CA LYS A 19 32.76 -19.26 1.88
C LYS A 19 32.88 -20.04 0.57
N GLU A 20 31.80 -20.18 -0.18
CA GLU A 20 31.75 -20.89 -1.48
C GLU A 20 31.76 -19.94 -2.67
N ALA A 21 31.70 -18.63 -2.42
CA ALA A 21 31.79 -17.62 -3.46
C ALA A 21 33.22 -17.53 -4.03
N ILE A 22 33.33 -17.56 -5.35
CA ILE A 22 34.59 -17.44 -6.09
C ILE A 22 34.80 -15.98 -6.45
N ILE A 23 35.86 -15.36 -5.92
CA ILE A 23 36.23 -13.99 -6.27
C ILE A 23 37.08 -14.04 -7.54
N SER A 24 36.44 -13.84 -8.69
CA SER A 24 37.10 -13.77 -9.99
C SER A 24 36.32 -12.85 -10.93
N ASP A 25 37.05 -12.10 -11.76
CA ASP A 25 36.47 -11.20 -12.75
C ASP A 25 35.64 -11.94 -13.81
N LYS A 26 35.93 -13.23 -14.04
CA LYS A 26 35.30 -14.08 -15.07
C LYS A 26 34.25 -15.06 -14.52
N VAL A 27 33.90 -14.95 -13.24
CA VAL A 27 32.96 -15.88 -12.58
C VAL A 27 31.81 -15.09 -11.98
N LEU A 28 30.57 -15.40 -12.34
CA LEU A 28 29.38 -14.90 -11.65
C LEU A 28 28.93 -15.91 -10.59
N ASN A 29 28.82 -15.48 -9.34
CA ASN A 29 28.31 -16.31 -8.27
C ASN A 29 26.80 -16.14 -8.16
N ILE A 30 26.06 -17.26 -8.15
CA ILE A 30 24.63 -17.28 -7.85
C ILE A 30 24.34 -18.27 -6.74
N ILE A 31 23.40 -17.91 -5.87
CA ILE A 31 22.87 -18.77 -4.82
C ILE A 31 21.52 -19.30 -5.30
N VAL A 32 21.34 -20.62 -5.31
CA VAL A 32 20.14 -21.27 -5.82
C VAL A 32 19.59 -22.21 -4.75
N PRO A 33 18.28 -22.19 -4.44
CA PRO A 33 17.70 -23.13 -3.48
C PRO A 33 17.80 -24.55 -4.03
N ASN A 34 18.09 -25.52 -3.16
CA ASN A 34 18.26 -26.92 -3.53
C ASN A 34 17.03 -27.51 -4.26
N SER A 35 15.83 -26.99 -3.98
CA SER A 35 14.57 -27.34 -4.67
C SER A 35 14.63 -27.12 -6.19
N LYS A 36 15.46 -26.17 -6.66
CA LYS A 36 15.60 -25.82 -8.08
C LYS A 36 16.78 -26.53 -8.77
N LYS A 37 17.43 -27.49 -8.09
CA LYS A 37 18.59 -28.21 -8.65
C LYS A 37 18.27 -28.94 -9.95
N GLY A 38 17.04 -29.41 -10.16
CA GLY A 38 16.61 -30.02 -11.42
C GLY A 38 16.68 -29.09 -12.64
N LEU A 39 16.72 -27.76 -12.44
CA LEU A 39 16.79 -26.74 -13.49
C LEU A 39 18.21 -26.17 -13.68
N GLU A 40 19.23 -26.83 -13.13
CA GLU A 40 20.62 -26.33 -13.10
C GLU A 40 21.11 -25.85 -14.47
N LYS A 41 20.87 -26.64 -15.52
CA LYS A 41 21.34 -26.33 -16.88
C LYS A 41 20.72 -25.03 -17.41
N ASP A 42 19.41 -24.87 -17.24
CA ASP A 42 18.68 -23.71 -17.74
C ASP A 42 19.08 -22.46 -16.95
N ILE A 43 19.12 -22.57 -15.62
CA ILE A 43 19.60 -21.50 -14.73
C ILE A 43 21.02 -21.08 -15.14
N LYS A 44 21.94 -22.03 -15.28
CA LYS A 44 23.33 -21.75 -15.64
C LYS A 44 23.43 -21.00 -16.97
N ASN A 45 22.69 -21.44 -17.98
CA ASN A 45 22.68 -20.81 -19.30
C ASN A 45 22.12 -19.38 -19.22
N THR A 46 20.96 -19.19 -18.58
CA THR A 46 20.33 -17.88 -18.43
C THR A 46 21.22 -16.88 -17.69
N PHE A 47 21.85 -17.30 -16.58
CA PHE A 47 22.75 -16.43 -15.83
C PHE A 47 24.08 -16.19 -16.55
N LEU A 48 24.54 -17.11 -17.41
CA LEU A 48 25.71 -16.89 -18.25
C LEU A 48 25.41 -15.86 -19.36
N ASP A 49 24.22 -15.93 -19.98
CA ASP A 49 23.74 -14.91 -20.91
C ASP A 49 23.64 -13.54 -20.24
N TYR A 50 23.01 -13.48 -19.07
CA TYR A 50 22.94 -12.25 -18.27
C TYR A 50 24.33 -11.71 -17.94
N PHE A 51 25.26 -12.58 -17.52
CA PHE A 51 26.62 -12.15 -17.16
C PHE A 51 27.39 -11.59 -18.35
N TYR A 52 27.31 -12.26 -19.50
CA TYR A 52 27.93 -11.79 -20.74
C TYR A 52 27.35 -10.45 -21.18
N PHE A 53 26.02 -10.30 -21.15
CA PHE A 53 25.35 -9.04 -21.46
C PHE A 53 25.86 -7.89 -20.58
N GLN A 54 25.82 -8.07 -19.25
CA GLN A 54 26.20 -7.03 -18.30
C GLN A 54 27.69 -6.69 -18.32
N LYS A 55 28.56 -7.66 -18.58
CA LYS A 55 30.01 -7.47 -18.53
C LYS A 55 30.60 -6.99 -19.86
N VAL A 56 30.10 -7.51 -20.98
CA VAL A 56 30.70 -7.30 -22.30
C VAL A 56 29.84 -6.36 -23.15
N GLU A 57 28.56 -6.67 -23.34
CA GLU A 57 27.72 -5.89 -24.25
C GLU A 57 27.46 -4.48 -23.72
N VAL A 58 27.05 -4.36 -22.45
CA VAL A 58 26.84 -3.06 -21.79
C VAL A 58 28.11 -2.22 -21.80
N ALA A 59 29.24 -2.80 -21.39
CA ALA A 59 30.54 -2.11 -21.40
C ALA A 59 30.91 -1.63 -22.81
N ASN A 60 30.69 -2.45 -23.84
CA ASN A 60 31.00 -2.10 -25.23
C ASN A 60 30.10 -0.98 -25.79
N ILE A 61 28.84 -0.87 -25.35
CA ILE A 61 27.96 0.25 -25.70
C ILE A 61 28.57 1.57 -25.19
N TYR A 62 28.99 1.61 -23.91
CA TYR A 62 29.59 2.80 -23.32
C TYR A 62 30.99 3.08 -23.89
N ASN A 63 31.83 2.06 -24.06
CA ASN A 63 33.16 2.23 -24.64
C ASN A 63 33.08 2.79 -26.06
N LYS A 64 32.12 2.35 -26.88
CA LYS A 64 31.87 2.93 -28.20
C LYS A 64 31.46 4.39 -28.13
N ALA A 65 30.63 4.79 -27.16
CA ALA A 65 30.22 6.18 -26.99
C ALA A 65 31.35 7.10 -26.48
N LEU A 66 32.37 6.52 -25.84
CA LEU A 66 33.51 7.22 -25.24
C LEU A 66 34.81 7.06 -26.04
N ASP A 67 34.75 6.46 -27.25
CA ASP A 67 35.92 6.12 -28.08
C ASP A 67 37.00 5.30 -27.35
N LEU A 68 36.57 4.39 -26.46
CA LEU A 68 37.41 3.46 -25.72
C LEU A 68 37.47 2.08 -26.40
N PRO A 69 38.54 1.28 -26.18
CA PRO A 69 38.64 -0.05 -26.74
C PRO A 69 37.53 -0.98 -26.24
N ALA A 70 37.03 -1.84 -27.13
CA ALA A 70 36.04 -2.85 -26.78
C ALA A 70 36.64 -3.93 -25.86
N VAL A 71 35.80 -4.42 -24.94
CA VAL A 71 36.07 -5.62 -24.14
C VAL A 71 36.06 -6.83 -25.06
N ALA A 72 37.23 -7.45 -25.24
CA ALA A 72 37.42 -8.62 -26.09
C ALA A 72 37.31 -9.94 -25.29
N LEU A 73 36.15 -10.16 -24.65
CA LEU A 73 35.82 -11.40 -23.97
C LEU A 73 34.67 -12.08 -24.71
N SER A 74 34.75 -13.41 -24.90
CA SER A 74 33.64 -14.19 -25.42
C SER A 74 32.82 -14.79 -24.27
N LYS A 75 31.66 -15.36 -24.60
CA LYS A 75 30.80 -16.02 -23.61
C LYS A 75 31.48 -17.26 -23.01
N GLU A 76 32.33 -17.93 -23.78
CA GLU A 76 33.11 -19.09 -23.38
C GLU A 76 34.21 -18.76 -22.37
N ASP A 77 34.66 -17.50 -22.33
CA ASP A 77 35.62 -17.01 -21.32
C ASP A 77 34.99 -16.82 -19.94
N LEU A 78 33.65 -16.84 -19.86
CA LEU A 78 32.89 -16.56 -18.66
C LEU A 78 32.28 -17.84 -18.09
N SER A 79 32.07 -17.84 -16.78
CA SER A 79 31.42 -18.97 -16.10
C SER A 79 30.51 -18.52 -14.96
N VAL A 80 29.57 -19.38 -14.61
CA VAL A 80 28.65 -19.19 -13.48
C VAL A 80 28.96 -20.25 -12.43
N ASN A 81 29.24 -19.79 -11.21
CA ASN A 81 29.37 -20.63 -10.02
C ASN A 81 28.02 -20.70 -9.30
N ILE A 82 27.45 -21.91 -9.22
CA ILE A 82 26.17 -22.14 -8.55
C ILE A 82 26.42 -22.68 -7.16
N ILE A 83 25.99 -21.93 -6.16
CA ILE A 83 26.06 -22.32 -4.75
C ILE A 83 24.66 -22.75 -4.32
N TYR A 84 24.50 -24.02 -3.95
CA TYR A 84 23.21 -24.53 -3.52
C TYR A 84 22.95 -24.20 -2.05
N ALA A 85 21.90 -23.43 -1.79
CA ALA A 85 21.38 -23.14 -0.47
C ALA A 85 20.42 -24.23 0.01
N GLU A 86 20.35 -24.46 1.33
CA GLU A 86 19.26 -25.21 1.94
C GLU A 86 17.91 -24.54 1.63
N ASN A 87 16.84 -25.32 1.49
CA ASN A 87 15.49 -24.81 1.23
C ASN A 87 14.88 -24.16 2.47
N ASN A 88 13.82 -23.40 2.26
CA ASN A 88 13.08 -22.63 3.27
C ASN A 88 13.99 -21.64 4.02
N GLN A 89 14.89 -20.97 3.31
CA GLN A 89 15.70 -19.90 3.86
C GLN A 89 15.18 -18.54 3.39
N ASP A 90 15.06 -17.63 4.36
CA ASP A 90 14.57 -16.29 4.14
C ASP A 90 15.70 -15.30 3.86
N TYR A 91 15.50 -14.47 2.85
CA TYR A 91 16.38 -13.37 2.48
C TYR A 91 15.66 -12.08 2.79
N PHE A 92 16.13 -11.36 3.80
CA PHE A 92 15.56 -10.06 4.15
C PHE A 92 15.81 -9.04 3.04
N SER A 93 14.75 -8.37 2.58
CA SER A 93 14.84 -7.22 1.68
C SER A 93 14.70 -5.92 2.46
N TYR A 94 15.52 -4.94 2.12
CA TYR A 94 15.43 -3.59 2.70
C TYR A 94 14.52 -2.66 1.87
N ASP A 95 14.00 -3.13 0.74
CA ASP A 95 13.04 -2.41 -0.10
C ASP A 95 11.61 -2.72 0.36
N SER A 96 10.88 -1.69 0.78
CA SER A 96 9.50 -1.79 1.28
C SER A 96 8.51 -2.32 0.24
N ASN A 97 8.85 -2.25 -1.05
CA ASN A 97 8.01 -2.72 -2.15
C ASN A 97 8.27 -4.18 -2.53
N THR A 98 9.20 -4.86 -1.87
CA THR A 98 9.60 -6.23 -2.19
C THR A 98 9.56 -7.16 -0.99
N GLY A 99 9.39 -8.45 -1.24
CA GLY A 99 9.26 -9.45 -0.20
C GLY A 99 7.85 -9.55 0.39
N ASP A 100 7.73 -10.36 1.42
CA ASP A 100 6.47 -10.52 2.16
C ASP A 100 6.11 -9.24 2.92
N PHE A 101 4.86 -8.80 2.82
CA PHE A 101 4.39 -7.55 3.42
C PHE A 101 4.59 -7.46 4.94
N ARG A 102 4.63 -8.59 5.65
CA ARG A 102 4.75 -8.60 7.12
C ARG A 102 6.20 -8.70 7.58
N THR A 103 7.01 -9.46 6.87
CA THR A 103 8.37 -9.81 7.30
C THR A 103 9.46 -9.12 6.49
N GLY A 104 9.16 -8.64 5.28
CA GLY A 104 10.14 -8.15 4.31
C GLY A 104 11.02 -9.25 3.71
N ASN A 105 10.73 -10.52 3.99
CA ASN A 105 11.54 -11.65 3.56
C ASN A 105 11.11 -12.15 2.18
N ILE A 106 12.10 -12.63 1.42
CA ILE A 106 11.90 -13.41 0.20
C ILE A 106 12.40 -14.82 0.49
N THR A 107 11.51 -15.81 0.45
CA THR A 107 11.84 -17.21 0.71
C THR A 107 12.35 -17.89 -0.56
N ASP A 108 13.48 -18.59 -0.46
CA ASP A 108 14.12 -19.36 -1.55
C ASP A 108 14.28 -18.63 -2.92
N PRO A 109 14.78 -17.37 -2.93
CA PRO A 109 15.13 -16.68 -4.17
C PRO A 109 16.35 -17.31 -4.85
N ILE A 110 16.52 -17.02 -6.14
CA ILE A 110 17.85 -17.13 -6.77
C ILE A 110 18.52 -15.77 -6.59
N ALA A 111 19.64 -15.72 -5.88
CA ALA A 111 20.33 -14.47 -5.56
C ALA A 111 21.66 -14.38 -6.31
N ILE A 112 21.96 -13.21 -6.88
CA ILE A 112 23.25 -12.93 -7.51
C ILE A 112 24.20 -12.33 -6.46
N VAL A 113 25.44 -12.80 -6.44
CA VAL A 113 26.48 -12.27 -5.56
C VAL A 113 27.54 -11.58 -6.42
N TYR A 114 27.49 -10.25 -6.46
CA TYR A 114 28.49 -9.45 -7.18
C TYR A 114 29.82 -9.41 -6.42
N THR A 115 30.91 -9.61 -7.16
CA THR A 115 32.30 -9.61 -6.65
C THR A 115 33.16 -8.55 -7.34
N GLY A 116 32.55 -7.52 -7.93
CA GLY A 116 33.24 -6.52 -8.76
C GLY A 116 33.57 -7.03 -10.17
N ASN A 117 32.76 -7.97 -10.67
CA ASN A 117 32.95 -8.71 -11.92
C ASN A 117 32.06 -8.21 -13.07
N ILE A 118 31.16 -7.26 -12.83
CA ILE A 118 30.27 -6.64 -13.83
C ILE A 118 30.65 -5.18 -14.06
N ASP A 119 30.14 -4.59 -15.15
CA ASP A 119 30.44 -3.21 -15.50
C ASP A 119 29.95 -2.21 -14.43
N SER A 120 30.70 -1.12 -14.29
CA SER A 120 30.43 -0.06 -13.31
C SER A 120 29.11 0.67 -13.56
N SER A 121 28.64 0.78 -14.81
CA SER A 121 27.36 1.43 -15.13
C SER A 121 26.17 0.65 -14.55
N SER A 122 26.20 -0.68 -14.64
CA SER A 122 25.18 -1.55 -14.07
C SER A 122 25.16 -1.46 -12.54
N ILE A 123 26.33 -1.42 -11.90
CA ILE A 123 26.43 -1.16 -10.46
C ILE A 123 25.92 0.24 -10.11
N GLY A 124 26.25 1.26 -10.90
CA GLY A 124 25.77 2.63 -10.71
C GLY A 124 24.25 2.72 -10.68
N ALA A 125 23.57 2.02 -11.59
CA ALA A 125 22.11 1.93 -11.59
C ALA A 125 21.55 1.26 -10.33
N HIS A 126 22.21 0.22 -9.81
CA HIS A 126 21.83 -0.38 -8.54
C HIS A 126 22.09 0.54 -7.34
N VAL A 127 23.20 1.28 -7.33
CA VAL A 127 23.56 2.18 -6.22
C VAL A 127 22.52 3.29 -6.03
N THR A 128 21.91 3.77 -7.11
CA THR A 128 20.88 4.82 -7.03
C THR A 128 19.50 4.32 -6.64
N SER A 129 19.25 3.01 -6.65
CA SER A 129 17.90 2.45 -6.50
C SER A 129 17.75 1.34 -5.46
N SER A 130 18.77 0.53 -5.21
CA SER A 130 18.62 -0.75 -4.49
C SER A 130 19.84 -1.15 -3.65
N VAL A 131 20.79 -0.24 -3.41
CA VAL A 131 21.94 -0.51 -2.53
C VAL A 131 21.69 0.08 -1.15
N TYR A 132 21.81 -0.79 -0.16
CA TYR A 132 21.63 -0.46 1.25
C TYR A 132 22.95 -0.67 1.99
N PHE A 133 23.23 0.20 2.96
CA PHE A 133 24.38 0.10 3.83
C PHE A 133 24.01 0.49 5.24
N ILE A 134 24.77 -0.02 6.20
CA ILE A 134 24.61 0.33 7.61
C ILE A 134 25.37 1.62 7.88
N ASP A 135 24.66 2.62 8.36
CA ASP A 135 25.23 3.83 8.91
C ASP A 135 24.99 3.91 10.43
N LYS A 136 25.96 4.47 11.16
CA LYS A 136 25.90 4.69 12.61
C LYS A 136 25.91 6.17 13.00
N SER A 137 25.94 7.07 12.02
CA SER A 137 26.10 8.51 12.23
C SER A 137 24.81 9.23 12.65
N ASN A 138 23.75 8.49 13.02
CA ASN A 138 22.48 9.04 13.53
C ASN A 138 21.86 10.13 12.63
N GLY A 139 21.83 9.89 11.33
CA GLY A 139 21.15 10.76 10.36
C GLY A 139 22.08 11.51 9.40
N ASP A 140 23.40 11.32 9.51
CA ASP A 140 24.39 11.93 8.62
C ASP A 140 25.03 10.92 7.62
N ALA A 141 24.23 9.93 7.21
CA ALA A 141 24.68 8.83 6.36
C ALA A 141 25.25 9.29 5.01
N PHE A 142 24.80 10.43 4.49
CA PHE A 142 25.33 11.00 3.25
C PHE A 142 26.77 11.48 3.41
N ASN A 143 27.09 12.22 4.48
CA ASN A 143 28.46 12.67 4.72
C ASN A 143 29.40 11.51 5.02
N ALA A 144 28.89 10.41 5.60
CA ALA A 144 29.67 9.20 5.81
C ALA A 144 30.19 8.56 4.50
N ILE A 145 29.44 8.67 3.39
CA ILE A 145 29.84 8.14 2.07
C ILE A 145 30.43 9.19 1.14
N LEU A 146 30.39 10.48 1.49
CA LEU A 146 30.90 11.58 0.68
C LEU A 146 32.38 11.42 0.25
N PRO A 147 33.30 10.89 1.09
CA PRO A 147 34.67 10.60 0.66
C PRO A 147 34.73 9.52 -0.44
N LEU A 148 33.87 8.51 -0.37
CA LEU A 148 33.80 7.44 -1.37
C LEU A 148 33.28 7.99 -2.71
N ILE A 149 32.24 8.83 -2.66
CA ILE A 149 31.67 9.51 -3.83
C ILE A 149 32.72 10.41 -4.51
N SER A 150 33.48 11.16 -3.71
CA SER A 150 34.54 12.05 -4.22
C SER A 150 35.65 11.26 -4.90
N ASN A 151 36.06 10.13 -4.30
CA ASN A 151 37.10 9.27 -4.85
C ASN A 151 36.66 8.54 -6.13
N SER A 152 35.39 8.17 -6.24
CA SER A 152 34.83 7.50 -7.43
C SER A 152 34.32 8.46 -8.51
N ASN A 153 34.28 9.77 -8.23
CA ASN A 153 33.68 10.79 -9.09
C ASN A 153 32.20 10.51 -9.47
N ALA A 154 31.45 9.83 -8.58
CA ALA A 154 30.04 9.46 -8.77
C ALA A 154 29.09 10.62 -8.41
N ARG A 155 29.10 11.69 -9.21
CA ARG A 155 28.38 12.95 -8.93
C ARG A 155 26.85 12.82 -8.92
N GLU A 156 26.32 11.71 -9.41
CA GLU A 156 24.89 11.42 -9.48
C GLU A 156 24.29 11.13 -8.10
N ILE A 157 25.11 10.69 -7.14
CA ILE A 157 24.68 10.38 -5.77
C ILE A 157 24.64 11.68 -4.96
N THR A 158 23.43 12.24 -4.81
CA THR A 158 23.21 13.56 -4.17
C THR A 158 22.64 13.49 -2.76
N HIS A 159 22.03 12.36 -2.40
CA HIS A 159 21.42 12.16 -1.09
C HIS A 159 21.32 10.67 -0.76
N VAL A 160 21.13 10.37 0.53
CA VAL A 160 20.83 9.03 1.04
C VAL A 160 19.54 9.11 1.83
N ARG A 161 18.62 8.18 1.59
CA ARG A 161 17.38 8.05 2.37
C ARG A 161 17.52 6.91 3.38
N SER A 162 17.04 7.15 4.60
CA SER A 162 16.96 6.09 5.61
C SER A 162 15.74 5.21 5.36
N VAL A 163 15.91 3.88 5.47
CA VAL A 163 14.79 2.91 5.41
C VAL A 163 13.72 3.24 6.45
N TYR A 164 14.10 3.73 7.63
CA TYR A 164 13.14 4.15 8.66
C TYR A 164 12.37 5.42 8.27
N GLN A 165 13.01 6.35 7.55
CA GLN A 165 12.34 7.56 7.08
C GLN A 165 11.31 7.22 6.00
N GLU A 166 11.60 6.26 5.12
CA GLU A 166 10.66 5.76 4.12
C GLU A 166 9.40 5.21 4.79
N VAL A 167 9.54 4.25 5.70
CA VAL A 167 8.40 3.70 6.46
C VAL A 167 7.68 4.78 7.27
N SER A 168 8.41 5.71 7.90
CA SER A 168 7.80 6.82 8.63
C SER A 168 7.00 7.75 7.71
N SER A 169 7.47 7.97 6.48
CA SER A 169 6.78 8.79 5.49
C SER A 169 5.51 8.10 4.99
N GLU A 170 5.56 6.79 4.75
CA GLU A 170 4.37 5.98 4.40
C GLU A 170 3.33 6.04 5.52
N ILE A 171 3.73 5.82 6.78
CA ILE A 171 2.85 5.91 7.95
C ILE A 171 2.23 7.31 8.05
N THR A 172 3.01 8.36 7.81
CA THR A 172 2.51 9.74 7.86
C THR A 172 1.51 10.01 6.74
N THR A 173 1.75 9.47 5.55
CA THR A 173 0.86 9.58 4.39
C THR A 173 -0.45 8.84 4.65
N LEU A 174 -0.39 7.62 5.19
CA LEU A 174 -1.56 6.85 5.61
C LEU A 174 -2.36 7.57 6.70
N LYS A 175 -1.68 8.13 7.72
CA LYS A 175 -2.33 8.96 8.74
C LYS A 175 -3.06 10.14 8.11
N TRP A 176 -2.43 10.83 7.17
CA TRP A 176 -3.07 11.95 6.46
C TRP A 176 -4.29 11.51 5.65
N GLN A 177 -4.21 10.38 4.95
CA GLN A 177 -5.36 9.81 4.24
C GLN A 177 -6.52 9.49 5.20
N ILE A 178 -6.22 8.88 6.35
CA ILE A 178 -7.23 8.60 7.39
C ILE A 178 -7.84 9.90 7.92
N TYR A 179 -7.04 10.94 8.19
CA TYR A 179 -7.56 12.24 8.62
C TYR A 179 -8.47 12.88 7.57
N GLN A 180 -8.09 12.87 6.30
CA GLN A 180 -8.89 13.40 5.21
C GLN A 180 -10.20 12.62 5.04
N GLN A 181 -10.15 11.30 5.12
CA GLN A 181 -11.34 10.44 5.08
C GLN A 181 -12.26 10.74 6.28
N LEU A 182 -11.72 10.84 7.49
CA LEU A 182 -12.49 11.14 8.71
C LEU A 182 -13.22 12.48 8.60
N ILE A 183 -12.50 13.54 8.18
CA ILE A 183 -13.09 14.88 7.98
C ILE A 183 -14.19 14.82 6.92
N GLY A 184 -13.93 14.15 5.79
CA GLY A 184 -14.91 13.95 4.73
C GLY A 184 -16.17 13.22 5.22
N THR A 185 -16.01 12.16 6.02
CA THR A 185 -17.13 11.42 6.63
C THR A 185 -17.95 12.30 7.58
N ILE A 186 -17.30 13.12 8.41
CA ILE A 186 -18.00 14.05 9.32
C ILE A 186 -18.84 15.06 8.54
N ILE A 187 -18.25 15.68 7.50
CA ILE A 187 -18.96 16.66 6.66
C ILE A 187 -20.16 16.01 5.97
N LEU A 188 -19.98 14.83 5.38
CA LEU A 188 -21.07 14.08 4.74
C LEU A 188 -22.18 13.71 5.73
N ALA A 189 -21.82 13.28 6.94
CA ALA A 189 -22.80 12.96 7.97
C ALA A 189 -23.63 14.19 8.39
N LEU A 190 -23.00 15.37 8.52
CA LEU A 190 -23.71 16.61 8.82
C LEU A 190 -24.67 17.03 7.69
N CYS A 191 -24.24 16.91 6.43
CA CYS A 191 -25.08 17.18 5.26
C CYS A 191 -26.27 16.20 5.16
N LEU A 192 -26.04 14.92 5.44
CA LEU A 192 -27.11 13.92 5.46
C LEU A 192 -28.12 14.24 6.57
N CYS A 193 -27.66 14.59 7.77
CA CYS A 193 -28.54 14.98 8.87
C CYS A 193 -29.38 16.23 8.54
N SER A 194 -28.78 17.26 7.93
CA SER A 194 -29.51 18.47 7.56
C SER A 194 -30.55 18.21 6.46
N PHE A 195 -30.18 17.43 5.44
CA PHE A 195 -31.11 17.02 4.37
C PHE A 195 -32.29 16.21 4.93
N MET A 196 -32.01 15.27 5.84
CA MET A 196 -33.05 14.48 6.52
C MET A 196 -34.02 15.36 7.28
N VAL A 197 -33.54 16.33 8.06
CA VAL A 197 -34.40 17.27 8.79
C VAL A 197 -35.31 18.06 7.82
N LEU A 198 -34.75 18.57 6.72
CA LEU A 198 -35.52 19.31 5.72
C LEU A 198 -36.60 18.44 5.08
N LEU A 199 -36.27 17.21 4.68
CA LEU A 199 -37.18 16.27 4.05
C LEU A 199 -38.36 15.94 4.99
N VAL A 200 -38.07 15.70 6.27
CA VAL A 200 -39.09 15.45 7.31
C VAL A 200 -40.00 16.67 7.50
N LEU A 201 -39.44 17.88 7.58
CA LEU A 201 -40.23 19.12 7.74
C LEU A 201 -41.13 19.37 6.53
N SER A 202 -40.62 19.21 5.31
CA SER A 202 -41.41 19.37 4.08
C SER A 202 -42.58 18.39 4.02
N TYR A 203 -42.33 17.11 4.34
CA TYR A 203 -43.37 16.09 4.35
C TYR A 203 -44.51 16.42 5.34
N TYR A 204 -44.15 16.84 6.56
CA TYR A 204 -45.13 17.19 7.57
C TYR A 204 -45.84 18.52 7.28
N GLY A 205 -45.15 19.48 6.66
CA GLY A 205 -45.75 20.74 6.21
C GLY A 205 -46.86 20.50 5.18
N GLU A 206 -46.60 19.70 4.15
CA GLU A 206 -47.59 19.37 3.11
C GLU A 206 -48.76 18.55 3.63
N ASN A 207 -48.54 17.68 4.63
CA ASN A 207 -49.54 16.75 5.15
C ASN A 207 -50.09 17.12 6.53
N LEU A 208 -49.94 18.38 6.95
CA LEU A 208 -50.20 18.85 8.32
C LEU A 208 -51.60 18.49 8.82
N TYR A 209 -52.64 18.76 8.03
CA TYR A 209 -54.03 18.46 8.39
C TYR A 209 -54.29 16.97 8.58
N LYS A 210 -53.76 16.12 7.68
CA LYS A 210 -53.90 14.67 7.77
C LYS A 210 -53.24 14.13 9.05
N GLN A 211 -52.11 14.70 9.43
CA GLN A 211 -51.35 14.28 10.60
C GLN A 211 -52.00 14.76 11.91
N LEU A 212 -52.59 15.95 11.93
CA LEU A 212 -53.38 16.45 13.07
C LEU A 212 -54.64 15.62 13.31
N ILE A 213 -55.35 15.24 12.24
CA ILE A 213 -56.49 14.31 12.34
C ILE A 213 -56.04 13.01 13.00
N TYR A 214 -54.96 12.40 12.51
CA TYR A 214 -54.44 11.18 13.13
C TYR A 214 -54.05 11.36 14.61
N HIS A 215 -53.50 12.51 14.99
CA HIS A 215 -53.17 12.81 16.38
C HIS A 215 -54.42 12.94 17.27
N VAL A 216 -55.43 13.70 16.83
CA VAL A 216 -56.69 13.92 17.57
C VAL A 216 -57.45 12.60 17.76
N PHE A 217 -57.44 11.72 16.76
CA PHE A 217 -58.07 10.41 16.85
C PHE A 217 -57.19 9.34 17.54
N GLY A 218 -56.03 9.71 18.10
CA GLY A 218 -55.19 8.81 18.89
C GLY A 218 -54.48 7.71 18.08
N TYR A 219 -54.23 7.91 16.79
CA TYR A 219 -53.52 6.94 15.97
C TYR A 219 -52.04 6.84 16.38
N SER A 220 -51.51 5.62 16.44
CA SER A 220 -50.09 5.37 16.73
C SER A 220 -49.16 5.91 15.64
N PHE A 221 -47.90 6.20 16.01
CA PHE A 221 -46.86 6.70 15.11
C PHE A 221 -46.77 5.90 13.81
N TRP A 222 -46.72 4.58 13.94
CA TRP A 222 -46.59 3.64 12.82
C TRP A 222 -47.75 3.69 11.85
N LYS A 223 -48.97 4.00 12.31
CA LYS A 223 -50.14 4.06 11.44
C LYS A 223 -50.24 5.39 10.69
N SER A 224 -49.75 6.48 11.29
CA SER A 224 -49.83 7.83 10.72
C SER A 224 -48.65 8.18 9.81
N SER A 225 -47.45 7.64 10.08
CA SER A 225 -46.23 7.92 9.31
C SER A 225 -45.75 6.74 8.46
N LYS A 226 -46.54 5.65 8.35
CA LYS A 226 -46.16 4.37 7.71
C LYS A 226 -45.43 4.53 6.38
N TRP A 227 -46.07 5.21 5.43
CA TRP A 227 -45.60 5.30 4.05
C TRP A 227 -44.31 6.10 3.93
N PHE A 228 -44.19 7.15 4.74
CA PHE A 228 -43.00 7.98 4.78
C PHE A 228 -41.81 7.22 5.36
N SER A 229 -42.00 6.56 6.51
CA SER A 229 -40.95 5.74 7.13
C SER A 229 -40.52 4.59 6.22
N ILE A 230 -41.45 3.90 5.56
CA ILE A 230 -41.10 2.80 4.63
C ILE A 230 -40.30 3.31 3.43
N SER A 231 -40.71 4.43 2.82
CA SER A 231 -39.98 5.03 1.69
C SER A 231 -38.55 5.38 2.08
N ASN A 232 -38.37 6.00 3.25
CA ASN A 232 -37.05 6.40 3.71
C ASN A 232 -36.16 5.19 4.06
N LEU A 233 -36.72 4.18 4.74
CA LEU A 233 -36.02 2.92 5.01
C LEU A 233 -35.57 2.22 3.72
N PHE A 234 -36.40 2.25 2.67
CA PHE A 234 -36.06 1.65 1.38
C PHE A 234 -34.86 2.34 0.73
N VAL A 235 -34.82 3.67 0.74
CA VAL A 235 -33.69 4.45 0.20
C VAL A 235 -32.39 4.13 0.95
N SER A 236 -32.45 4.10 2.28
CA SER A 236 -31.29 3.84 3.14
C SER A 236 -30.77 2.39 3.06
N VAL A 237 -31.66 1.41 2.87
CA VAL A 237 -31.24 0.01 2.61
C VAL A 237 -30.64 -0.13 1.22
N PHE A 238 -31.25 0.50 0.21
CA PHE A 238 -30.76 0.45 -1.17
C PHE A 238 -29.37 1.08 -1.29
N SER A 239 -29.15 2.24 -0.66
CA SER A 239 -27.84 2.90 -0.64
C SER A 239 -26.77 2.04 0.07
N GLY A 240 -27.12 1.41 1.20
CA GLY A 240 -26.21 0.50 1.91
C GLY A 240 -25.78 -0.71 1.08
N ILE A 241 -26.72 -1.34 0.36
CA ILE A 241 -26.43 -2.47 -0.54
C ILE A 241 -25.52 -2.02 -1.71
N LEU A 242 -25.79 -0.84 -2.29
CA LEU A 242 -24.99 -0.31 -3.38
C LEU A 242 -23.52 -0.07 -2.96
N ILE A 243 -23.32 0.51 -1.78
CA ILE A 243 -21.98 0.76 -1.23
C ILE A 243 -21.26 -0.57 -0.96
N PHE A 244 -21.96 -1.58 -0.46
CA PHE A 244 -21.38 -2.91 -0.26
C PHE A 244 -20.90 -3.54 -1.57
N ILE A 245 -21.67 -3.44 -2.65
CA ILE A 245 -21.28 -3.97 -3.97
C ILE A 245 -20.02 -3.28 -4.51
N LEU A 246 -19.90 -1.96 -4.31
CA LEU A 246 -18.77 -1.17 -4.79
C LEU A 246 -17.50 -1.38 -3.97
N SER A 247 -17.62 -1.37 -2.64
CA SER A 247 -16.47 -1.46 -1.73
C SER A 247 -16.03 -2.90 -1.42
N LYS A 248 -16.93 -3.88 -1.56
CA LYS A 248 -16.76 -5.27 -1.10
C LYS A 248 -16.46 -5.43 0.39
N GLU A 249 -16.63 -4.36 1.17
CA GLU A 249 -16.34 -4.35 2.60
C GLU A 249 -17.63 -4.55 3.41
N PRO A 250 -17.71 -5.57 4.29
CA PRO A 250 -18.92 -5.83 5.08
C PRO A 250 -19.21 -4.74 6.12
N VAL A 251 -18.23 -3.90 6.44
CA VAL A 251 -18.35 -2.77 7.37
C VAL A 251 -19.46 -1.79 6.94
N ALA A 252 -19.65 -1.60 5.64
CA ALA A 252 -20.67 -0.71 5.10
C ALA A 252 -22.10 -1.12 5.48
N LEU A 253 -22.38 -2.43 5.58
CA LEU A 253 -23.70 -2.94 5.95
C LEU A 253 -24.02 -2.65 7.41
N TYR A 254 -23.04 -2.81 8.32
CA TYR A 254 -23.22 -2.48 9.74
C TYR A 254 -23.50 -0.98 9.93
N PHE A 255 -22.80 -0.12 9.20
CA PHE A 255 -23.00 1.33 9.28
C PHE A 255 -24.39 1.75 8.79
N SER A 256 -24.89 1.09 7.75
CA SER A 256 -26.24 1.32 7.21
C SER A 256 -27.33 1.03 8.24
N VAL A 257 -27.17 -0.04 9.04
CA VAL A 257 -28.12 -0.37 10.13
C VAL A 257 -28.15 0.71 11.20
N VAL A 258 -26.98 1.26 11.57
CA VAL A 258 -26.89 2.34 12.57
C VAL A 258 -27.60 3.61 12.07
N ILE A 259 -27.41 3.97 10.79
CA ILE A 259 -28.09 5.12 10.18
C ILE A 259 -29.61 4.95 10.23
N LEU A 260 -30.15 3.78 9.87
CA LEU A 260 -31.59 3.51 9.90
C LEU A 260 -32.21 3.79 11.29
N ILE A 261 -31.51 3.42 12.36
CA ILE A 261 -31.98 3.65 13.74
C ILE A 261 -32.03 5.15 14.03
N ILE A 262 -30.97 5.89 13.68
CA ILE A 262 -30.89 7.35 13.87
C ILE A 262 -32.01 8.05 13.09
N GLU A 263 -32.27 7.64 11.84
CA GLU A 263 -33.31 8.19 10.99
C GLU A 263 -34.71 8.00 11.60
N LEU A 264 -35.02 6.80 12.09
CA LEU A 264 -36.31 6.52 12.73
C LEU A 264 -36.50 7.37 13.99
N CYS A 265 -35.46 7.51 14.82
CA CYS A 265 -35.49 8.39 15.98
C CYS A 265 -35.74 9.85 15.57
N ALA A 266 -35.01 10.36 14.57
CA ALA A 266 -35.16 11.73 14.09
C ALA A 266 -36.58 12.01 13.58
N ILE A 267 -37.14 11.10 12.76
CA ILE A 267 -38.52 11.23 12.24
C ILE A 267 -39.53 11.29 13.38
N TYR A 268 -39.37 10.45 14.40
CA TYR A 268 -40.25 10.41 15.57
C TYR A 268 -40.22 11.73 16.36
N PHE A 269 -39.02 12.20 16.74
CA PHE A 269 -38.88 13.41 17.55
C PHE A 269 -39.31 14.68 16.81
N ILE A 270 -38.96 14.81 15.53
CA ILE A 270 -39.33 15.99 14.72
C ILE A 270 -40.84 16.04 14.54
N LYS A 271 -41.48 14.89 14.29
CA LYS A 271 -42.94 14.80 14.17
C LYS A 271 -43.65 15.28 15.43
N GLU A 272 -43.29 14.73 16.59
CA GLU A 272 -43.91 15.11 17.87
C GLU A 272 -43.77 16.62 18.13
N LYS A 273 -42.58 17.17 17.87
CA LYS A 273 -42.33 18.61 18.03
C LYS A 273 -43.17 19.46 17.06
N ALA A 274 -43.28 19.06 15.80
CA ALA A 274 -44.05 19.77 14.79
C ALA A 274 -45.56 19.75 15.11
N ILE A 275 -46.11 18.57 15.42
CA ILE A 275 -47.52 18.40 15.76
C ILE A 275 -47.86 19.18 17.03
N TYR A 276 -47.05 19.11 18.09
CA TYR A 276 -47.30 19.84 19.33
C TYR A 276 -47.31 21.36 19.12
N LYS A 277 -46.36 21.88 18.33
CA LYS A 277 -46.28 23.31 18.00
C LYS A 277 -47.53 23.78 17.24
N ASP A 278 -47.92 23.06 16.20
CA ASP A 278 -49.02 23.46 15.32
C ASP A 278 -50.40 23.20 15.94
N PHE A 279 -50.56 22.12 16.72
CA PHE A 279 -51.78 21.84 17.48
C PHE A 279 -52.08 22.94 18.51
N LYS A 280 -51.05 23.42 19.22
CA LYS A 280 -51.18 24.53 20.18
C LYS A 280 -51.56 25.85 19.49
N ALA A 281 -51.01 26.12 18.30
CA ALA A 281 -51.34 27.31 17.53
C ALA A 281 -52.80 27.28 17.03
N ILE A 282 -53.27 26.11 16.57
CA ILE A 282 -54.65 25.92 16.09
C ILE A 282 -55.66 26.04 17.24
N LEU A 283 -55.39 25.45 18.40
CA LEU A 283 -56.26 25.57 19.60
C LEU A 283 -56.41 27.01 20.10
N LYS A 284 -55.40 27.83 19.91
CA LYS A 284 -55.42 29.26 20.28
C LYS A 284 -56.09 30.15 19.22
N GLY A 285 -56.50 29.60 18.08
CA GLY A 285 -57.07 30.35 16.97
C GLY A 285 -56.04 31.22 16.21
N GLU A 286 -54.74 31.03 16.41
CA GLU A 286 -53.67 31.84 15.81
C GLU A 286 -53.39 31.50 14.34
N LYS A 287 -54.07 30.48 13.78
CA LYS A 287 -53.80 29.90 12.45
C LYS A 287 -55.03 29.89 11.54
N TYR A 288 -55.82 30.97 11.59
CA TYR A 288 -56.82 31.31 10.58
C TYR A 288 -56.38 32.61 9.90
N ASP A 289 -55.54 32.47 8.88
CA ASP A 289 -55.39 33.31 7.68
C ASP A 289 -54.36 32.65 6.74
#